data_AF-A0A931R4X8-F1
#
_entry.id   AF-A0A931R4X8-F1
#
_cell.length_a   1.000
_cell.length_b   1.000
_cell.length_c   1.000
_cell.angle_alpha   90.00
_cell.angle_beta   90.00
_cell.angle_gamma   90.00
#
_symmetry.space_group_name_H-M   'P 1'
#
loop_
_entity.id
_entity.type
_entity.pdbx_description
1 polymer ?
#
loop_
_entity_poly.entity_id
_entity_poly.type
_entity_poly.pdbx_seq_one_letter_code
_entity_poly.pdbx_strand_id
1 'polypeptide(L)'
;RDTARQLNITLIEKPVRSEDEAKATFAKIQKGEVHGIVVPRSHSFNIPGFALEATSQRRIPTMFFTVWYVENGGLASYGSNYHESGRMAARLVGKIIKGEKPAEIPVEVNHKIEFVVNLKVAKAWGIKLAPEVLYRANRIIR
;
A
#
# COMPACT_ATOMS: atom_id res chain seq x y z
N ARG A 1 11.08 -8.28 -9.80
CA ARG A 1 11.35 -8.67 -11.20
C ARG A 1 11.05 -10.15 -11.44
N ASP A 2 11.60 -11.06 -10.63
CA ASP A 2 11.45 -12.51 -10.84
C ASP A 2 10.00 -12.99 -10.75
N THR A 3 9.24 -12.54 -9.74
CA THR A 3 7.82 -12.85 -9.60
C THR A 3 6.99 -12.37 -10.81
N ALA A 4 7.31 -11.21 -11.39
CA ALA A 4 6.61 -10.72 -12.57
C ALA A 4 6.83 -11.66 -13.77
N ARG A 5 8.04 -12.20 -13.95
CA ARG A 5 8.32 -13.21 -14.98
C ARG A 5 7.54 -14.51 -14.72
N GLN A 6 7.52 -14.99 -13.49
CA GLN A 6 6.78 -16.20 -13.11
C GLN A 6 5.27 -16.09 -13.34
N LEU A 7 4.71 -14.89 -13.12
CA LEU A 7 3.29 -14.60 -13.32
C LEU A 7 2.95 -14.15 -14.75
N ASN A 8 3.93 -14.13 -15.67
CA ASN A 8 3.78 -13.62 -17.03
C ASN A 8 3.22 -12.17 -17.09
N ILE A 9 3.71 -11.32 -16.19
CA ILE A 9 3.36 -9.90 -16.11
C ILE A 9 4.51 -9.07 -16.68
N THR A 10 4.20 -8.19 -17.65
CA THR A 10 5.13 -7.17 -18.11
C THR A 10 5.35 -6.12 -17.03
N LEU A 11 6.55 -6.10 -16.44
CA LEU A 11 6.92 -5.12 -15.42
C LEU A 11 7.55 -3.89 -16.06
N ILE A 12 6.94 -2.72 -15.87
CA ILE A 12 7.49 -1.42 -16.25
C ILE A 12 8.01 -0.74 -14.99
N GLU A 13 9.33 -0.59 -14.89
CA GLU A 13 9.96 0.05 -13.73
C GLU A 13 10.20 1.54 -14.00
N LYS A 14 9.75 2.38 -13.08
CA LYS A 14 9.98 3.83 -13.09
C LYS A 14 10.65 4.23 -11.77
N PRO A 15 11.99 4.11 -11.66
CA PRO A 15 12.69 4.54 -10.46
C PRO A 15 12.54 6.05 -10.28
N VAL A 16 12.27 6.48 -9.05
CA VAL A 16 12.12 7.89 -8.66
C VAL A 16 13.02 8.15 -7.46
N ARG A 17 13.75 9.26 -7.47
CA ARG A 17 14.73 9.62 -6.43
C ARG A 17 14.35 10.88 -5.67
N SER A 18 13.32 11.60 -6.11
CA SER A 18 12.79 12.78 -5.44
C SER A 18 11.26 12.84 -5.58
N GLU A 19 10.66 13.70 -4.78
CA GLU A 19 9.22 14.00 -4.85
C GLU A 19 8.83 14.65 -6.18
N ASP A 20 9.67 15.54 -6.70
CA ASP A 20 9.45 16.19 -8.01
C ASP A 20 9.52 15.17 -9.16
N GLU A 21 10.50 14.26 -9.14
CA GLU A 21 10.59 13.17 -10.11
C GLU A 21 9.37 12.25 -10.04
N ALA A 22 8.91 11.92 -8.83
CA ALA A 22 7.71 11.11 -8.63
C ALA A 22 6.47 11.79 -9.18
N LYS A 23 6.25 13.07 -8.84
CA LYS A 23 5.13 13.87 -9.33
C LYS A 23 5.14 13.95 -10.85
N ALA A 24 6.29 14.27 -11.45
CA ALA A 24 6.44 14.33 -12.91
C ALA A 24 6.23 12.96 -13.58
N THR A 25 6.67 11.88 -12.94
CA THR A 25 6.51 10.50 -13.45
C THR A 25 5.04 10.12 -13.46
N PHE A 26 4.33 10.25 -12.33
CA PHE A 26 2.91 9.91 -12.26
C PHE A 26 2.07 10.81 -13.16
N ALA A 27 2.42 12.09 -13.31
CA ALA A 27 1.72 13.01 -14.21
C ALA A 27 1.73 12.54 -15.68
N LYS A 28 2.76 11.81 -16.11
CA LYS A 28 2.90 11.32 -17.50
C LYS A 28 2.16 10.02 -17.79
N ILE A 29 1.84 9.22 -16.77
CA ILE A 29 1.19 7.92 -16.97
C ILE A 29 -0.24 8.11 -17.45
N GLN A 30 -0.55 7.54 -18.61
CA GLN A 30 -1.89 7.64 -19.20
C GLN A 30 -2.73 6.40 -18.91
N LYS A 31 -4.06 6.56 -18.95
CA LYS A 31 -4.99 5.44 -18.83
C LYS A 31 -4.79 4.50 -20.03
N GLY A 32 -4.64 3.21 -19.77
CA GLY A 32 -4.42 2.19 -20.79
C GLY A 32 -2.95 1.90 -21.10
N GLU A 33 -2.01 2.74 -20.66
CA GLU A 33 -0.57 2.46 -20.75
C GLU A 33 -0.17 1.30 -19.83
N VAL A 34 -0.83 1.20 -18.67
CA VAL A 34 -0.64 0.13 -17.69
C VAL A 34 -1.99 -0.38 -17.18
N HIS A 35 -2.04 -1.67 -16.84
CA HIS A 35 -3.22 -2.29 -16.22
C HIS A 35 -3.35 -1.98 -14.72
N GLY A 36 -2.28 -1.50 -14.09
CA GLY A 36 -2.26 -1.10 -12.70
C GLY A 36 -0.86 -0.68 -12.26
N ILE A 37 -0.79 -0.07 -11.08
CA ILE A 37 0.47 0.41 -10.48
C ILE A 37 0.61 -0.22 -9.10
N VAL A 38 1.75 -0.87 -8.87
CA VAL A 38 2.18 -1.29 -7.53
C VAL A 38 3.04 -0.17 -6.97
N VAL A 39 2.60 0.42 -5.87
CA VAL A 39 3.33 1.47 -5.17
C VAL A 39 4.05 0.84 -3.98
N PRO A 40 5.38 0.61 -4.08
CA PRO A 40 6.13 0.00 -3.00
C PRO A 40 6.22 0.92 -1.79
N ARG A 41 6.67 0.37 -0.66
CA ARG A 41 7.02 1.18 0.51
C ARG A 41 8.05 2.23 0.13
N SER A 42 7.80 3.47 0.53
CA SER A 42 8.67 4.62 0.36
C SER A 42 8.98 5.23 1.73
N HIS A 43 10.17 5.84 1.87
CA HIS A 43 10.51 6.63 3.05
C HIS A 43 9.79 8.00 3.04
N SER A 44 9.42 8.51 1.85
CA SER A 44 8.53 9.67 1.71
C SER A 44 7.07 9.21 1.61
N PHE A 45 6.20 9.81 2.43
CA PHE A 45 4.75 9.61 2.37
C PHE A 45 4.09 10.32 1.18
N ASN A 46 4.74 11.37 0.64
CA ASN A 46 4.21 12.16 -0.47
C ASN A 46 4.24 11.38 -1.79
N ILE A 47 5.29 10.57 -2.04
CA ILE A 47 5.42 9.81 -3.28
C ILE A 47 4.22 8.89 -3.53
N PRO A 48 3.79 8.02 -2.58
CA PRO A 48 2.56 7.26 -2.76
C PRO A 48 1.29 8.14 -2.80
N GLY A 49 1.30 9.31 -2.15
CA GLY A 49 0.22 10.30 -2.24
C GLY A 49 0.03 10.83 -3.66
N PHE A 50 1.11 11.17 -4.36
CA PHE A 50 1.05 11.59 -5.77
C PHE A 50 0.55 10.47 -6.68
N ALA A 51 0.91 9.22 -6.39
CA ALA A 51 0.37 8.07 -7.10
C ALA A 51 -1.15 7.96 -6.89
N LEU A 52 -1.62 8.08 -5.65
CA LEU A 52 -3.06 8.05 -5.33
C LEU A 52 -3.83 9.16 -6.05
N GLU A 53 -3.32 10.39 -6.02
CA GLU A 53 -3.95 11.53 -6.70
C GLU A 53 -4.03 11.33 -8.22
N ALA A 54 -2.90 11.02 -8.87
CA ALA A 54 -2.83 10.85 -10.32
C ALA A 54 -3.69 9.69 -10.81
N THR A 55 -3.74 8.59 -10.06
CA THR A 55 -4.48 7.39 -10.45
C THR A 55 -5.98 7.51 -10.23
N SER A 56 -6.40 8.26 -9.21
CA SER A 56 -7.82 8.56 -8.96
C SER A 56 -8.46 9.32 -10.12
N GLN A 57 -7.74 10.30 -10.69
CA GLN A 57 -8.23 11.08 -11.83
C GLN A 57 -8.34 10.23 -13.11
N ARG A 58 -7.47 9.22 -13.27
CA ARG A 58 -7.33 8.44 -14.50
C ARG A 58 -7.94 7.05 -14.43
N ARG A 59 -8.50 6.68 -13.27
CA ARG A 59 -9.09 5.36 -12.99
C ARG A 59 -8.10 4.22 -13.23
N ILE A 60 -6.86 4.42 -12.79
CA ILE A 60 -5.79 3.41 -12.88
C ILE A 60 -5.76 2.63 -11.56
N PRO A 61 -5.94 1.30 -11.58
CA PRO A 61 -5.84 0.47 -10.39
C PRO A 61 -4.50 0.64 -9.65
N THR A 62 -4.55 0.76 -8.33
CA THR A 62 -3.36 0.88 -7.48
C THR A 62 -3.33 -0.14 -6.35
N MET A 63 -2.14 -0.69 -6.09
CA MET A 63 -1.87 -1.51 -4.91
C MET A 63 -0.80 -0.86 -4.04
N PHE A 64 -1.11 -0.61 -2.78
CA PHE A 64 -0.22 0.04 -1.80
C PHE A 64 0.28 -0.91 -0.72
N PHE A 65 1.29 -0.47 0.03
CA PHE A 65 1.88 -1.21 1.16
C PHE A 65 1.15 -0.99 2.50
N THR A 66 0.11 -0.16 2.54
CA THR A 66 -0.66 0.15 3.76
C THR A 66 -2.11 0.50 3.42
N VAL A 67 -3.03 0.17 4.34
CA VAL A 67 -4.47 0.39 4.23
C VAL A 67 -4.85 1.87 4.14
N TRP A 68 -4.02 2.77 4.67
CA TRP A 68 -4.32 4.21 4.69
C TRP A 68 -4.61 4.77 3.29
N TYR A 69 -3.85 4.36 2.26
CA TYR A 69 -4.10 4.81 0.90
C TYR A 69 -5.39 4.24 0.30
N VAL A 70 -5.82 3.05 0.74
CA VAL A 70 -7.07 2.40 0.30
C VAL A 70 -8.28 3.10 0.90
N GLU A 71 -8.17 3.52 2.16
CA GLU A 71 -9.18 4.35 2.83
C GLU A 71 -9.34 5.72 2.16
N ASN A 72 -8.28 6.22 1.51
CA ASN A 72 -8.26 7.51 0.81
C ASN A 72 -8.47 7.40 -0.72
N GLY A 73 -8.95 6.26 -1.23
CA GLY A 73 -9.36 6.11 -2.64
C GLY A 73 -8.49 5.19 -3.50
N GLY A 74 -7.47 4.55 -2.93
CA GLY A 74 -6.71 3.49 -3.58
C GLY A 74 -7.55 2.21 -3.73
N LEU A 75 -7.21 1.37 -4.71
CA LEU A 75 -7.98 0.15 -4.99
C LEU A 75 -7.70 -0.95 -3.97
N ALA A 76 -6.42 -1.22 -3.67
CA ALA A 76 -6.05 -2.30 -2.77
C ALA A 76 -4.76 -2.00 -2.01
N SER A 77 -4.53 -2.75 -0.93
CA SER A 77 -3.25 -2.78 -0.23
C SER A 77 -2.94 -4.16 0.30
N TYR A 78 -1.66 -4.49 0.33
CA TYR A 78 -1.17 -5.66 1.03
C TYR A 78 0.05 -5.26 1.86
N GLY A 79 -0.09 -5.27 3.19
CA GLY A 79 1.02 -4.88 4.05
C GLY A 79 0.66 -4.74 5.52
N SER A 80 1.61 -4.19 6.27
CA SER A 80 1.54 -4.09 7.72
C SER A 80 0.43 -3.14 8.18
N ASN A 81 -0.24 -3.51 9.26
CA ASN A 81 -1.15 -2.61 9.95
C ASN A 81 -0.35 -1.67 10.88
N TYR A 82 -0.16 -0.42 10.46
CA TYR A 82 0.61 0.57 11.22
C TYR A 82 -0.05 0.98 12.54
N HIS A 83 -1.37 0.87 12.65
CA HIS A 83 -2.07 1.15 13.90
C HIS A 83 -1.75 0.09 14.97
N GLU A 84 -1.66 -1.19 14.59
CA GLU A 84 -1.17 -2.27 15.46
C GLU A 84 0.29 -2.06 15.85
N SER A 85 1.13 -1.67 14.89
CA SER A 85 2.53 -1.34 15.17
C SER A 85 2.66 -0.21 16.20
N GLY A 86 1.79 0.80 16.12
CA GLY A 86 1.74 1.88 17.11
C GLY A 86 1.36 1.40 18.50
N ARG A 87 0.37 0.51 18.63
CA ARG A 87 0.01 -0.11 19.91
C ARG A 87 1.13 -0.95 20.50
N MET A 88 1.83 -1.72 19.65
CA MET A 88 2.98 -2.51 20.05
C MET A 88 4.11 -1.60 20.58
N ALA A 89 4.41 -0.53 19.85
CA ALA A 89 5.39 0.48 20.27
C ALA A 89 5.01 1.13 21.61
N ALA A 90 3.74 1.50 21.80
CA ALA A 90 3.26 2.08 23.06
C ALA A 90 3.45 1.12 24.24
N ARG A 91 3.24 -0.19 24.05
CA ARG A 91 3.52 -1.18 25.09
C ARG A 91 5.01 -1.24 25.42
N LEU A 92 5.89 -1.23 24.42
CA LEU A 92 7.34 -1.23 24.64
C LEU A 92 7.80 0.02 25.39
N VAL A 93 7.29 1.21 25.01
CA VAL A 93 7.53 2.46 25.74
C VAL A 93 7.05 2.35 27.19
N GLY A 94 5.86 1.76 27.42
CA GLY A 94 5.33 1.54 28.75
C GLY A 94 6.23 0.66 29.65
N LYS A 95 6.95 -0.31 29.09
CA LYS A 95 7.93 -1.13 29.80
C LYS A 95 9.14 -0.30 30.25
N ILE A 96 9.66 0.52 29.35
CA ILE A 96 10.80 1.41 29.63
C ILE A 96 10.45 2.41 30.72
N ILE A 97 9.26 3.03 30.64
CA ILE A 97 8.78 3.97 31.66
C ILE A 97 8.66 3.30 33.04
N LYS A 98 8.37 2.00 33.10
CA LYS A 98 8.30 1.21 34.34
C LYS A 98 9.68 0.73 34.85
N GLY A 99 10.77 1.04 34.16
CA GLY A 99 12.14 0.75 34.59
C GLY A 99 12.77 -0.49 33.95
N GLU A 100 12.10 -1.18 33.01
CA GLU A 100 12.75 -2.22 32.20
C GLU A 100 13.85 -1.59 31.34
N LYS A 101 15.05 -2.18 31.31
CA LYS A 101 16.16 -1.65 30.52
C LYS A 101 15.91 -1.92 29.03
N PRO A 102 16.08 -0.93 28.12
CA PRO A 102 15.87 -1.13 26.69
C PRO A 102 16.68 -2.30 26.09
N ALA A 103 17.88 -2.56 26.60
CA ALA A 103 18.74 -3.66 26.15
C ALA A 103 18.19 -5.07 26.52
N GLU A 104 17.27 -5.16 27.48
CA GLU A 104 16.67 -6.41 27.96
C GLU A 104 15.28 -6.64 27.32
N ILE A 105 14.73 -5.65 26.61
CA ILE A 105 13.43 -5.75 25.93
C ILE A 105 13.62 -6.43 24.57
N PRO A 106 12.98 -7.59 24.30
CA PRO A 106 13.10 -8.26 23.01
C PRO A 106 12.56 -7.40 21.86
N VAL A 107 13.25 -7.45 20.72
CA VAL A 107 12.71 -6.87 19.48
C VAL A 107 11.50 -7.68 19.05
N GLU A 108 10.40 -6.97 18.83
CA GLU A 108 9.14 -7.57 18.39
C GLU A 108 8.88 -7.20 16.93
N VAL A 109 8.27 -8.12 16.18
CA VAL A 109 7.91 -7.93 14.77
C VAL A 109 6.40 -7.97 14.63
N ASN A 110 5.82 -6.99 13.95
CA ASN A 110 4.41 -7.03 13.62
C ASN A 110 4.18 -8.03 12.46
N HIS A 111 3.71 -9.22 12.81
CA HIS A 111 3.40 -10.29 11.85
C HIS A 111 2.02 -10.12 11.18
N LYS A 112 1.23 -9.13 11.59
CA LYS A 112 -0.10 -8.90 11.03
C LYS A 112 0.00 -8.15 9.70
N ILE A 113 -0.12 -8.91 8.62
CA ILE A 113 -0.28 -8.42 7.26
C ILE A 113 -1.76 -8.45 6.92
N GLU A 114 -2.27 -7.37 6.34
CA GLU A 114 -3.65 -7.26 5.91
C GLU A 114 -3.72 -7.05 4.39
N PHE A 115 -4.51 -7.89 3.74
CA PHE A 115 -5.01 -7.65 2.40
C PHE A 115 -6.33 -6.89 2.49
N VAL A 116 -6.36 -5.66 1.96
CA VAL A 116 -7.52 -4.78 1.98
C VAL A 116 -7.90 -4.37 0.57
N VAL A 117 -9.20 -4.37 0.27
CA VAL A 117 -9.73 -4.02 -1.04
C VAL A 117 -10.84 -2.98 -0.92
N ASN A 118 -10.83 -1.97 -1.80
CA ASN A 118 -11.85 -0.93 -1.87
C ASN A 118 -12.88 -1.25 -2.96
N LEU A 119 -14.02 -1.78 -2.53
CA LEU A 119 -15.13 -2.14 -3.42
C LEU A 119 -15.87 -0.90 -3.95
N LYS A 120 -15.84 0.24 -3.25
CA LYS A 120 -16.39 1.51 -3.77
C LYS A 120 -15.63 1.95 -5.01
N VAL A 121 -14.30 1.97 -4.91
CA VAL A 121 -13.41 2.35 -6.02
C VAL A 121 -13.56 1.37 -7.18
N ALA A 122 -13.56 0.06 -6.90
CA ALA A 122 -13.76 -0.96 -7.93
C ALA A 122 -15.08 -0.75 -8.71
N LYS A 123 -16.20 -0.55 -7.99
CA LYS A 123 -17.50 -0.28 -8.61
C LYS A 123 -17.51 1.02 -9.42
N ALA A 124 -16.99 2.11 -8.85
CA ALA A 124 -16.94 3.42 -9.51
C ALA A 124 -16.12 3.39 -10.81
N TRP A 125 -15.09 2.53 -10.89
CA TRP A 125 -14.23 2.41 -12.06
C TRP A 125 -14.63 1.27 -12.99
N GLY A 126 -15.70 0.53 -12.69
CA GLY A 126 -16.16 -0.61 -13.50
C GLY A 126 -15.25 -1.84 -13.43
N ILE A 127 -14.42 -1.95 -12.38
CA ILE A 127 -13.51 -3.06 -12.16
C ILE A 127 -14.28 -4.20 -11.52
N LYS A 128 -14.39 -5.33 -12.23
CA LYS A 128 -14.96 -6.57 -11.69
C LYS A 128 -13.88 -7.32 -10.92
N LEU A 129 -14.02 -7.35 -9.60
CA LEU A 129 -13.16 -8.15 -8.73
C LEU A 129 -13.70 -9.58 -8.65
N ALA A 130 -12.83 -10.56 -8.88
CA ALA A 130 -13.19 -11.97 -8.77
C ALA A 130 -13.56 -12.31 -7.31
N PRO A 131 -14.56 -13.18 -7.07
CA PRO A 131 -14.97 -13.58 -5.72
C PRO A 131 -13.80 -14.07 -4.85
N GLU A 132 -12.85 -14.79 -5.45
CA GLU A 132 -11.65 -15.33 -4.80
C GLU A 132 -10.76 -14.23 -4.20
N VAL A 133 -10.70 -13.05 -4.84
CA VAL A 133 -9.99 -11.89 -4.32
C VAL A 133 -10.69 -11.35 -3.09
N LEU A 134 -12.02 -11.28 -3.11
CA LEU A 134 -12.81 -10.79 -1.98
C LEU A 134 -12.74 -11.77 -0.79
N TYR A 135 -12.77 -13.08 -1.05
CA TYR A 135 -12.64 -14.10 0.00
C TYR A 135 -11.28 -14.08 0.70
N ARG A 136 -10.22 -13.69 -0.01
CA ARG A 136 -8.87 -13.56 0.57
C ARG A 136 -8.65 -12.24 1.30
N ALA A 137 -9.50 -11.23 1.06
CA ALA A 137 -9.34 -9.93 1.71
C ALA A 137 -9.65 -10.03 3.20
N ASN A 138 -8.71 -9.61 4.04
CA ASN A 138 -8.93 -9.47 5.47
C ASN A 138 -9.96 -8.36 5.77
N ARG A 139 -10.04 -7.35 4.90
CA ARG A 139 -10.99 -6.24 5.02
C ARG A 139 -11.46 -5.77 3.64
N ILE A 140 -12.74 -5.43 3.54
CA ILE A 140 -13.35 -4.85 2.34
C ILE A 140 -13.94 -3.49 2.72
N ILE A 141 -13.49 -2.43 2.05
CA ILE A 141 -14.09 -1.09 2.16
C ILE A 141 -15.28 -1.04 1.20
N ARG A 142 -16.46 -0.73 1.73
CA ARG A 142 -17.74 -0.69 1.01
C ARG A 142 -18.31 0.70 1.00
#